data_AF-A0A399X621-F1
#
_entry.id   AF-A0A399X621-F1
#
_cell.length_a   1.000
_cell.length_b   1.000
_cell.length_c   1.000
_cell.angle_alpha   90.00
_cell.angle_beta   90.00
_cell.angle_gamma   90.00
#
_symmetry.space_group_name_H-M   'P 1'
#
loop_
_entity.id
_entity.type
_entity.pdbx_description
1 polymer ?
#
loop_
_entity_poly.entity_id
_entity_poly.type
_entity_poly.pdbx_seq_one_letter_code
_entity_poly.pdbx_strand_id
1 'polypeptide(L)'
;MSGFEPIGEILPQADGKRRRRPTPDDAILSPDEELVLELVHVGVGLRKARSLVDQYPAERIERQLNWLPLRAARRPASLLISAIENDYDPPVYANE
;
A
#
# COMPACT_ATOMS: atom_id res chain seq x y z
N MET A 1 17.22 -48.37 21.46
CA MET A 1 17.04 -47.43 20.33
C MET A 1 15.84 -46.56 20.67
N SER A 2 16.08 -45.33 21.11
CA SER A 2 15.03 -44.37 21.48
C SER A 2 14.49 -43.75 20.19
N GLY A 3 13.22 -44.03 19.88
CA GLY A 3 12.52 -43.39 18.77
C GLY A 3 12.25 -41.94 19.11
N PHE A 4 12.61 -41.03 18.21
CA PHE A 4 12.19 -39.64 18.30
C PHE A 4 10.70 -39.59 17.92
N GLU A 5 9.84 -39.20 18.86
CA GLU A 5 8.45 -38.90 18.55
C GLU A 5 8.39 -37.67 17.60
N PRO A 6 7.51 -37.68 16.59
CA PRO A 6 7.35 -36.55 15.69
C PRO A 6 6.87 -35.33 16.48
N ILE A 7 7.52 -34.18 16.25
CA ILE A 7 7.25 -32.88 16.91
C ILE A 7 5.76 -32.48 16.93
N GLY A 8 4.95 -33.02 16.00
CA GLY A 8 3.51 -32.79 15.94
C GLY A 8 2.71 -33.26 17.17
N GLU A 9 3.25 -34.18 17.98
CA GLU A 9 2.55 -34.72 19.16
C GLU A 9 2.88 -33.98 20.47
N ILE A 10 3.92 -33.14 20.48
CA ILE A 10 4.36 -32.37 21.67
C ILE A 10 3.52 -31.10 21.87
N LEU A 11 2.82 -30.64 20.82
CA LEU A 11 1.95 -29.47 20.93
C LEU A 11 0.58 -29.91 21.47
N PRO A 12 0.10 -29.35 22.60
CA PRO A 12 -1.26 -29.62 23.05
C PRO A 12 -2.21 -29.21 21.92
N GLN A 13 -3.02 -30.17 21.46
CA GLN A 13 -4.09 -29.93 20.50
C GLN A 13 -5.03 -28.93 21.15
N ALA A 14 -4.84 -27.65 20.79
CA ALA A 14 -5.62 -26.57 21.35
C ALA A 14 -7.05 -26.73 20.88
N ASP A 15 -7.95 -26.90 21.85
CA ASP A 15 -9.38 -26.92 21.68
C ASP A 15 -9.86 -25.85 20.69
N GLY A 16 -10.82 -26.25 19.86
CA GLY A 16 -11.31 -25.48 18.72
C GLY A 16 -11.63 -24.01 19.05
N LYS A 17 -11.28 -23.13 18.08
CA LYS A 17 -11.37 -21.66 18.10
C LYS A 17 -10.19 -20.92 18.73
N ARG A 18 -8.96 -21.24 18.32
CA ARG A 18 -7.93 -20.18 18.27
C ARG A 18 -8.36 -19.17 17.21
N ARG A 19 -8.85 -17.99 17.64
CA ARG A 19 -8.90 -16.81 16.78
C ARG A 19 -7.49 -16.66 16.21
N ARG A 20 -7.32 -16.86 14.90
CA ARG A 20 -6.04 -16.72 14.20
C ARG A 20 -5.49 -15.35 14.59
N ARG A 21 -4.26 -15.29 15.11
CA ARG A 21 -3.64 -14.00 15.43
C ARG A 21 -3.61 -13.20 14.12
N PRO A 22 -4.20 -11.99 14.07
CA PRO A 22 -4.15 -11.20 12.86
C PRO A 22 -2.68 -10.97 12.52
N THR A 23 -2.33 -11.31 11.29
CA THR A 23 -1.04 -11.03 10.68
C THR A 23 -1.00 -9.56 10.25
N PRO A 24 0.17 -8.97 9.96
CA PRO A 24 0.25 -7.62 9.43
C PRO A 24 -0.64 -7.41 8.18
N ASP A 25 -0.85 -8.47 7.39
CA ASP A 25 -1.67 -8.48 6.19
C ASP A 25 -3.19 -8.46 6.50
N ASP A 26 -3.60 -8.76 7.73
CA ASP A 26 -5.00 -8.71 8.18
C ASP A 26 -5.37 -7.33 8.77
N ALA A 27 -4.46 -6.35 8.71
CA ALA A 27 -4.72 -5.02 9.25
C ALA A 27 -5.76 -4.29 8.40
N ILE A 28 -6.85 -3.85 9.05
CA ILE A 28 -7.81 -2.92 8.43
C ILE A 28 -7.12 -1.55 8.42
N LEU A 29 -6.87 -1.04 7.23
CA LEU A 29 -6.25 0.26 7.02
C LEU A 29 -7.32 1.34 6.98
N SER A 30 -6.97 2.52 7.46
CA SER A 30 -7.71 3.73 7.14
C SER A 30 -7.47 4.14 5.68
N PRO A 31 -8.38 4.90 5.04
CA PRO A 31 -8.18 5.39 3.67
C PRO A 31 -6.85 6.14 3.48
N ASP A 32 -6.43 6.93 4.47
CA ASP A 32 -5.16 7.66 4.42
C ASP A 32 -3.96 6.71 4.45
N GLU A 33 -4.02 5.63 5.24
CA GLU A 33 -2.96 4.61 5.28
C GLU A 33 -2.87 3.85 3.95
N GLU A 34 -4.01 3.54 3.32
CA GLU A 34 -4.06 2.95 1.98
C GLU A 34 -3.36 3.85 0.97
N LEU A 35 -3.71 5.15 0.93
CA LEU A 35 -3.06 6.11 0.03
C LEU A 35 -1.56 6.25 0.29
N VAL A 36 -1.13 6.26 1.56
CA VAL A 36 0.30 6.26 1.89
C VAL A 36 1.00 5.02 1.33
N LEU A 37 0.38 3.84 1.44
CA LEU A 37 0.96 2.60 0.91
C LEU A 37 1.01 2.59 -0.62
N GLU A 38 -0.01 3.11 -1.30
CA GLU A 38 -0.02 3.24 -2.77
C GLU A 38 1.10 4.18 -3.26
N LEU A 39 1.27 5.32 -2.62
CA LEU A 39 2.38 6.25 -2.91
C LEU A 39 3.75 5.57 -2.70
N VAL A 40 3.89 4.81 -1.61
CA VAL A 40 5.12 4.05 -1.33
C VAL A 40 5.35 2.96 -2.37
N HIS A 41 4.30 2.28 -2.83
CA HIS A 41 4.38 1.26 -3.87
C HIS A 41 4.91 1.83 -5.21
N VAL A 42 4.51 3.06 -5.56
CA VAL A 42 5.06 3.79 -6.72
C VAL A 42 6.53 4.19 -6.55
N GLY A 43 7.04 4.15 -5.32
CA GLY A 43 8.44 4.47 -4.96
C GLY A 43 8.61 5.84 -4.29
N VAL A 44 7.53 6.47 -3.81
CA VAL A 44 7.63 7.68 -2.99
C VAL A 44 8.11 7.28 -1.59
N GLY A 45 9.12 7.97 -1.06
CA GLY A 45 9.61 7.67 0.30
C GLY A 45 8.51 7.89 1.36
N LEU A 46 8.40 6.98 2.34
CA LEU A 46 7.33 6.97 3.35
C LEU A 46 7.06 8.32 4.01
N ARG A 47 8.11 9.05 4.39
CA ARG A 47 8.00 10.40 4.98
C ARG A 47 7.30 11.38 4.02
N LYS A 48 7.66 11.34 2.74
CA LYS A 48 7.06 12.20 1.71
C LYS A 48 5.63 11.75 1.39
N ALA A 49 5.36 10.45 1.36
CA ALA A 49 4.01 9.91 1.15
C ALA A 49 3.04 10.42 2.23
N ARG A 50 3.38 10.28 3.51
CA ARG A 50 2.60 10.84 4.64
C ARG A 50 2.40 12.35 4.48
N SER A 51 3.48 13.07 4.21
CA SER A 51 3.42 14.52 3.99
C SER A 51 2.51 14.93 2.82
N LEU A 52 2.34 14.10 1.79
CA LEU A 52 1.43 14.39 0.68
C LEU A 52 -0.02 14.17 1.10
N VAL A 53 -0.32 13.05 1.78
CA VAL A 53 -1.67 12.73 2.29
C VAL A 53 -2.13 13.77 3.33
N ASP A 54 -1.21 14.24 4.17
CA ASP A 54 -1.52 15.28 5.18
C ASP A 54 -1.83 16.66 4.55
N GLN A 55 -1.30 16.95 3.35
CA GLN A 55 -1.31 18.30 2.77
C GLN A 55 -2.29 18.47 1.60
N TYR A 56 -2.63 17.39 0.92
CA TYR A 56 -3.44 17.43 -0.30
C TYR A 56 -4.68 16.56 -0.15
N PRO A 57 -5.83 16.98 -0.71
CA PRO A 57 -7.05 16.17 -0.68
C PRO A 57 -6.84 14.78 -1.30
N ALA A 58 -7.46 13.75 -0.71
CA ALA A 58 -7.38 12.38 -1.18
C ALA A 58 -7.73 12.25 -2.67
N GLU A 59 -8.81 12.91 -3.12
CA GLU A 59 -9.28 12.83 -4.50
C GLU A 59 -8.24 13.39 -5.49
N ARG A 60 -7.42 14.35 -5.07
CA ARG A 60 -6.33 14.88 -5.90
C ARG A 60 -5.23 13.85 -6.06
N ILE A 61 -4.87 13.17 -4.98
CA ILE A 61 -3.82 12.14 -4.98
C ILE A 61 -4.27 10.94 -5.83
N GLU A 62 -5.50 10.47 -5.64
CA GLU A 62 -6.12 9.38 -6.39
C GLU A 62 -6.16 9.66 -7.89
N ARG A 63 -6.59 10.87 -8.31
CA ARG A 63 -6.58 11.25 -9.74
C ARG A 63 -5.18 11.13 -10.34
N GLN A 64 -4.16 11.62 -9.66
CA GLN A 64 -2.79 11.57 -10.19
C GLN A 64 -2.23 10.15 -10.21
N LEU A 65 -2.58 9.30 -9.23
CA LEU A 65 -2.25 7.87 -9.24
C LEU A 65 -2.88 7.17 -10.44
N ASN A 66 -4.17 7.41 -10.69
CA ASN A 66 -4.90 6.83 -11.83
C ASN A 66 -4.32 7.27 -13.18
N TRP A 67 -3.84 8.51 -13.28
CA TRP A 67 -3.24 9.03 -14.51
C TRP A 67 -1.77 8.66 -14.70
N LEU A 68 -1.07 8.22 -13.66
CA LEU A 68 0.36 7.96 -13.72
C LEU A 68 0.75 6.91 -14.78
N PRO A 69 0.06 5.76 -14.94
CA PRO A 69 0.37 4.78 -15.98
C PRO A 69 0.24 5.37 -17.40
N LEU A 70 -0.73 6.25 -17.62
CA LEU A 70 -1.00 6.89 -18.92
C LEU A 70 0.08 7.90 -19.32
N ARG A 71 0.89 8.38 -18.36
CA ARG A 71 1.98 9.33 -18.61
C ARG A 71 3.30 8.67 -18.99
N ALA A 72 3.39 7.32 -18.94
CA ALA A 72 4.59 6.55 -19.29
C ALA A 72 5.90 7.09 -18.67
N ALA A 73 5.86 7.44 -17.38
CA ALA A 73 6.94 8.15 -16.70
C ALA A 73 8.22 7.32 -16.54
N ARG A 74 9.38 7.86 -16.96
CA ARG A 74 10.69 7.24 -16.69
C ARG A 74 11.02 7.19 -15.19
N ARG A 75 10.51 8.14 -14.41
CA ARG A 75 10.69 8.25 -12.95
C ARG A 75 9.31 8.46 -12.30
N PRO A 76 8.53 7.38 -12.06
CA PRO A 76 7.14 7.49 -11.63
C PRO A 76 6.96 8.29 -10.35
N ALA A 77 7.74 8.00 -9.30
CA ALA A 77 7.66 8.71 -8.03
C ALA A 77 7.91 10.22 -8.14
N SER A 78 8.96 10.64 -8.86
CA SER A 78 9.26 12.07 -9.03
C SER A 78 8.17 12.80 -9.83
N LEU A 79 7.64 12.16 -10.88
CA LEU A 79 6.54 12.73 -11.65
C LEU A 79 5.28 12.83 -10.79
N LEU A 80 4.94 11.77 -10.05
CA LEU A 80 3.75 11.73 -9.20
C LEU A 80 3.79 12.82 -8.12
N ILE A 81 4.92 12.98 -7.43
CA ILE A 81 5.10 14.06 -6.45
C ILE A 81 4.82 15.42 -7.11
N SER A 82 5.45 15.69 -8.26
CA SER A 82 5.29 16.96 -8.97
C SER A 82 3.84 17.16 -9.43
N ALA A 83 3.20 16.11 -9.92
CA ALA A 83 1.82 16.14 -10.40
C ALA A 83 0.82 16.40 -9.26
N ILE A 84 1.05 15.81 -8.09
CA ILE A 84 0.25 16.09 -6.89
C ILE A 84 0.50 17.52 -6.45
N GLU A 85 1.74 17.98 -6.31
CA GLU A 85 2.06 19.33 -5.81
C GLU A 85 1.51 20.45 -6.70
N ASN A 86 1.44 20.22 -8.02
CA ASN A 86 1.04 21.23 -9.00
C ASN A 86 -0.33 21.00 -9.64
N ASP A 87 -1.07 19.97 -9.21
CA ASP A 87 -2.42 19.60 -9.73
C ASP A 87 -2.44 19.44 -11.25
N TYR A 88 -1.56 18.58 -11.77
CA TYR A 88 -1.43 18.41 -13.22
C TYR A 88 -2.76 17.98 -13.85
N ASP A 89 -3.09 18.57 -14.99
CA ASP A 89 -4.25 18.20 -15.80
C ASP A 89 -4.21 16.74 -16.29
N PRO A 90 -5.37 16.16 -16.65
CA PRO A 90 -5.46 14.81 -17.20
C PRO A 90 -4.52 14.62 -18.40
N PRO A 91 -3.92 13.43 -18.57
CA PRO A 91 -3.17 13.11 -19.78
C PRO A 91 -4.09 13.11 -21.00
N VAL A 92 -3.52 13.40 -22.17
CA VAL A 92 -4.27 13.57 -23.44
C VAL A 92 -5.15 12.35 -23.78
N TYR A 93 -4.76 11.16 -23.35
CA TYR A 93 -5.46 9.90 -23.59
C TYR A 93 -6.33 9.42 -22.42
N ALA A 94 -6.65 10.28 -21.44
CA ALA A 94 -7.47 9.90 -20.29
C ALA A 94 -8.98 9.76 -20.59
N ASN A 95 -9.42 10.08 -21.80
CA ASN A 95 -10.83 10.17 -22.20
C ASN A 95 -11.29 9.06 -23.16
N GLU A 96 -10.52 7.97 -23.31
CA GLU A 96 -10.91 6.75 -24.05
C GLU A 96 -11.18 5.59 -23.09
#